data_AF-A0A1D2MI82-F1
#
_entry.id   AF-A0A1D2MI82-F1
#
_cell.length_a   1.000
_cell.length_b   1.000
_cell.length_c   1.000
_cell.angle_alpha   90.00
_cell.angle_beta   90.00
_cell.angle_gamma   90.00
#
_symmetry.space_group_name_H-M   'P 1'
#
loop_
_entity.id
_entity.type
_entity.pdbx_description
1 polymer ?
#
loop_
_entity_poly.entity_id
_entity_poly.type
_entity_poly.pdbx_seq_one_letter_code
_entity_poly.pdbx_strand_id
1 'polypeptide(L)'
;MVEGLRELAIGLLNADTSQNKYPNTLEKCRTLGAYLIRSIVKSCAEELPAMMKHLLKVSSRSSFHTECLAGCLEMRTRQIIQPSIIGRTCEIIRHLPMMDSDSASLIVKALSNAFHLNYMLLDQLMLNLRKTIWKSVEARRTAARIMIILLSNSKVVGDIPFSQYSESQRMQDSQGQVLSLGQIPDQQPLCMEILTLTKRCFNQQCEIRKELYLGIAK
;
A
#
# COMPACT_ATOMS: atom_id res chain seq x y z
N MET A 1 25.82 -5.25 -17.16
CA MET A 1 26.19 -4.13 -16.27
C MET A 1 25.13 -3.89 -15.18
N VAL A 2 23.85 -3.80 -15.53
CA VAL A 2 22.75 -3.60 -14.56
C VAL A 2 22.67 -4.70 -13.49
N GLU A 3 22.89 -5.96 -13.89
CA GLU A 3 22.90 -7.12 -12.98
C GLU A 3 23.90 -6.97 -11.82
N GLY A 4 25.17 -6.62 -12.12
CA GLY A 4 26.19 -6.44 -11.07
C GLY A 4 25.90 -5.25 -10.15
N LEU A 5 25.29 -4.17 -10.68
CA LEU A 5 24.84 -3.05 -9.86
C LEU A 5 23.68 -3.45 -8.95
N ARG A 6 22.77 -4.31 -9.43
CA ARG A 6 21.66 -4.86 -8.64
C ARG A 6 22.18 -5.74 -7.50
N GLU A 7 23.09 -6.65 -7.78
CA GLU A 7 23.70 -7.51 -6.76
C GLU A 7 24.46 -6.70 -5.71
N LEU A 8 25.25 -5.71 -6.13
CA LEU A 8 25.93 -4.79 -5.21
C LEU A 8 24.93 -4.04 -4.33
N ALA A 9 23.88 -3.48 -4.92
CA ALA A 9 22.86 -2.72 -4.21
C ALA A 9 22.10 -3.59 -3.20
N ILE A 10 21.77 -4.83 -3.57
CA ILE A 10 21.18 -5.81 -2.67
C ILE A 10 22.16 -6.22 -1.56
N GLY A 11 23.43 -6.43 -1.89
CA GLY A 11 24.48 -6.76 -0.90
C GLY A 11 24.67 -5.66 0.13
N LEU A 12 24.65 -4.39 -0.29
CA LEU A 12 24.71 -3.23 0.60
C LEU A 12 23.46 -3.11 1.49
N LEU A 13 22.28 -3.44 0.95
CA LEU A 13 21.03 -3.42 1.71
C LEU A 13 20.96 -4.57 2.75
N ASN A 14 21.48 -5.73 2.38
CA ASN A 14 21.55 -6.93 3.22
C ASN A 14 22.72 -6.92 4.22
N ALA A 15 23.55 -5.88 4.25
CA ALA A 15 24.71 -5.81 5.13
C ALA A 15 24.28 -6.08 6.59
N ASP A 16 24.87 -7.12 7.19
CA ASP A 16 24.46 -7.64 8.49
C ASP A 16 24.87 -6.73 9.66
N THR A 17 24.00 -6.65 10.66
CA THR A 17 24.24 -5.98 11.95
C THR A 17 25.16 -6.76 12.89
N SER A 18 25.60 -7.97 12.51
CA SER A 18 26.43 -8.84 13.35
C SER A 18 27.81 -8.26 13.67
N GLN A 19 28.31 -7.33 12.84
CA GLN A 19 29.58 -6.62 13.03
C GLN A 19 29.34 -5.22 13.61
N ASN A 20 28.62 -5.13 14.74
CA ASN A 20 28.07 -3.92 15.38
C ASN A 20 29.11 -2.86 15.87
N LYS A 21 30.31 -2.84 15.29
CA LYS A 21 31.40 -1.89 15.59
C LYS A 21 31.13 -0.48 15.08
N TYR A 22 30.30 -0.29 14.04
CA TYR A 22 30.05 1.03 13.44
C TYR A 22 28.59 1.20 12.94
N PRO A 23 27.64 1.56 13.81
CA PRO A 23 26.22 1.65 13.44
C PRO A 23 25.95 2.70 12.35
N ASN A 24 26.59 3.87 12.42
CA ASN A 24 26.40 4.96 11.46
C ASN A 24 26.91 4.61 10.05
N THR A 25 27.96 3.80 9.95
CA THR A 25 28.49 3.36 8.65
C THR A 25 27.57 2.34 8.00
N LEU A 26 27.01 1.42 8.80
CA LEU A 26 26.06 0.42 8.32
C LEU A 26 24.76 1.07 7.82
N GLU A 27 24.24 2.05 8.55
CA GLU A 27 23.07 2.82 8.13
C GLU A 27 23.32 3.51 6.78
N LYS A 28 24.46 4.22 6.64
CA LYS A 28 24.85 4.85 5.36
C LYS A 28 24.97 3.85 4.22
N CYS A 29 25.52 2.65 4.46
CA CYS A 29 25.58 1.60 3.46
C CYS A 29 24.19 1.15 3.00
N ARG A 30 23.25 0.99 3.92
CA ARG A 30 21.86 0.63 3.59
C ARG A 30 21.14 1.75 2.84
N THR A 31 21.33 3.00 3.25
CA THR A 31 20.78 4.17 2.55
C THR A 31 21.33 4.24 1.12
N LEU A 32 22.63 4.00 0.94
CA LEU A 32 23.25 3.94 -0.38
C LEU A 32 22.71 2.79 -1.22
N GLY A 33 22.58 1.58 -0.65
CA GLY A 33 21.95 0.44 -1.32
C GLY A 33 20.52 0.74 -1.77
N ALA A 34 19.70 1.31 -0.89
CA ALA A 34 18.34 1.73 -1.23
C ALA A 34 18.29 2.83 -2.28
N TYR A 35 19.25 3.77 -2.28
CA TYR A 35 19.37 4.79 -3.31
C TYR A 35 19.74 4.19 -4.67
N LEU A 36 20.70 3.26 -4.69
CA LEU A 36 21.10 2.56 -5.92
C LEU A 36 19.95 1.75 -6.49
N ILE A 37 19.20 1.00 -5.66
CA ILE A 37 17.99 0.30 -6.10
C ILE A 37 17.01 1.27 -6.73
N ARG A 38 16.71 2.39 -6.06
CA ARG A 38 15.78 3.39 -6.57
C ARG A 38 16.25 3.99 -7.88
N SER A 39 17.56 4.26 -8.01
CA SER A 39 18.17 4.74 -9.24
C SER A 39 18.09 3.71 -10.38
N ILE A 40 18.34 2.43 -10.10
CA ILE A 40 18.24 1.35 -11.08
C ILE A 40 16.80 1.22 -11.56
N VAL A 41 15.83 1.17 -10.65
CA VAL A 41 14.40 1.11 -10.99
C VAL A 41 13.99 2.35 -11.80
N LYS A 42 14.53 3.52 -11.47
CA LYS A 42 14.28 4.77 -12.20
C LYS A 42 14.87 4.78 -13.61
N SER A 43 15.98 4.09 -13.87
CA SER A 43 16.59 4.01 -15.20
C SER A 43 16.10 2.82 -16.02
N CYS A 44 15.84 1.68 -15.38
CA CYS A 44 15.49 0.40 -15.99
C CYS A 44 14.18 -0.13 -15.39
N ALA A 45 13.07 0.04 -16.11
CA ALA A 45 11.74 -0.39 -15.68
C ALA A 45 11.59 -1.91 -15.52
N GLU A 46 12.29 -2.67 -16.35
CA GLU A 46 12.18 -4.13 -16.43
C GLU A 46 12.65 -4.84 -15.15
N GLU A 47 13.47 -4.17 -14.34
CA GLU A 47 14.01 -4.70 -13.09
C GLU A 47 13.01 -4.61 -11.92
N LEU A 48 11.95 -3.81 -12.06
CA LEU A 48 10.97 -3.58 -10.99
C LEU A 48 10.33 -4.88 -10.45
N PRO A 49 9.85 -5.83 -11.29
CA PRO A 49 9.24 -7.07 -10.80
C PRO A 49 10.23 -7.98 -10.04
N ALA A 50 11.49 -8.02 -10.48
CA ALA A 50 12.54 -8.79 -9.81
C ALA A 50 12.86 -8.19 -8.44
N MET A 51 13.00 -6.86 -8.37
CA MET A 51 13.22 -6.14 -7.12
C MET A 51 12.03 -6.27 -6.16
N MET A 52 10.78 -6.16 -6.65
CA MET A 52 9.58 -6.36 -5.84
C MET A 52 9.57 -7.75 -5.19
N LYS A 53 9.89 -8.80 -5.94
CA LYS A 53 9.95 -10.18 -5.42
C LYS A 53 11.02 -10.32 -4.33
N HIS A 54 12.22 -9.81 -4.59
CA HIS A 54 13.33 -9.91 -3.64
C HIS A 54 13.04 -9.14 -2.35
N LEU A 55 12.64 -7.88 -2.48
CA LEU A 55 12.34 -7.02 -1.32
C LEU A 55 11.15 -7.55 -0.52
N LEU A 56 10.10 -8.07 -1.16
CA LEU A 56 8.96 -8.67 -0.45
C LEU A 56 9.39 -9.88 0.40
N LYS A 57 10.27 -10.73 -0.11
CA LYS A 57 10.79 -11.91 0.63
C LYS A 57 11.55 -11.53 1.89
N VAL A 58 12.26 -10.40 1.87
CA VAL A 58 13.10 -9.92 2.98
C VAL A 58 12.37 -8.90 3.87
N SER A 59 11.24 -8.36 3.42
CA SER A 59 10.43 -7.33 4.11
C SER A 59 9.98 -7.75 5.51
N SER A 60 9.80 -9.06 5.75
CA SER A 60 9.47 -9.60 7.08
C SER A 60 10.62 -9.55 8.09
N ARG A 61 11.85 -9.27 7.63
CA ARG A 61 13.08 -9.31 8.45
C ARG A 61 13.65 -7.92 8.75
N SER A 62 13.24 -6.89 8.02
CA SER A 62 13.87 -5.56 8.09
C SER A 62 12.95 -4.45 7.57
N SER A 63 12.67 -3.45 8.41
CA SER A 63 11.92 -2.25 8.04
C SER A 63 12.54 -1.49 6.86
N PHE A 64 13.87 -1.46 6.77
CA PHE A 64 14.60 -0.81 5.67
C PHE A 64 14.27 -1.39 4.30
N HIS A 65 14.01 -2.70 4.21
CA HIS A 65 13.62 -3.34 2.96
C HIS A 65 12.20 -2.94 2.55
N THR A 66 11.30 -2.82 3.52
CA THR A 66 9.95 -2.29 3.29
C THR A 66 10.00 -0.85 2.81
N GLU A 67 10.80 0.01 3.44
CA GLU A 67 10.96 1.41 3.02
C GLU A 67 11.51 1.53 1.59
N CYS A 68 12.51 0.71 1.25
CA CYS A 68 13.03 0.66 -0.11
C CYS A 68 11.95 0.20 -1.11
N LEU A 69 11.17 -0.82 -0.75
CA LEU A 69 10.06 -1.30 -1.58
C LEU A 69 9.00 -0.21 -1.78
N ALA A 70 8.58 0.47 -0.70
CA ALA A 70 7.64 1.57 -0.76
C ALA A 70 8.13 2.69 -1.70
N GLY A 71 9.40 3.09 -1.58
CA GLY A 71 9.99 4.10 -2.48
C GLY A 71 10.00 3.67 -3.95
N CYS A 72 10.26 2.38 -4.25
CA CYS A 72 10.16 1.87 -5.61
C CYS A 72 8.72 1.89 -6.15
N LEU A 73 7.74 1.57 -5.29
CA LEU A 73 6.33 1.57 -5.67
C LEU A 73 5.82 2.98 -5.99
N GLU A 74 6.15 3.95 -5.13
CA GLU A 74 5.74 5.35 -5.30
C GLU A 74 6.25 5.94 -6.63
N MET A 75 7.54 5.74 -6.94
CA MET A 75 8.16 6.27 -8.16
C MET A 75 7.55 5.73 -9.46
N ARG A 76 7.03 4.49 -9.45
CA ARG A 76 6.60 3.78 -10.66
C ARG A 76 5.13 3.36 -10.63
N THR A 77 4.28 4.20 -10.04
CA THR A 77 2.82 4.04 -9.98
C THR A 77 2.20 3.59 -11.32
N ARG A 78 2.57 4.22 -12.46
CA ARG A 78 2.01 3.87 -13.79
C ARG A 78 2.42 2.48 -14.31
N GLN A 79 3.55 1.94 -13.86
CA GLN A 79 4.01 0.60 -14.28
C GLN A 79 3.38 -0.51 -13.43
N ILE A 80 3.12 -0.22 -12.15
CA ILE A 80 2.53 -1.16 -11.18
C ILE A 80 1.12 -1.58 -11.58
N ILE A 81 0.40 -0.72 -12.30
CA ILE A 81 -0.94 -0.98 -12.84
C ILE A 81 -0.92 -1.72 -14.19
N GLN A 82 0.25 -1.94 -14.81
CA GLN A 82 0.32 -2.64 -16.09
C GLN A 82 0.01 -4.14 -15.92
N PRO A 83 -0.62 -4.80 -16.90
CA PRO A 83 -0.98 -6.22 -16.82
C PRO A 83 0.18 -7.16 -16.51
N SER A 84 1.40 -6.83 -16.95
CA SER A 84 2.61 -7.62 -16.70
C SER A 84 3.06 -7.60 -15.24
N ILE A 85 2.75 -6.54 -14.49
CA ILE A 85 3.24 -6.31 -13.11
C ILE A 85 2.10 -6.41 -12.08
N ILE A 86 0.86 -6.17 -12.47
CA ILE A 86 -0.30 -6.10 -11.57
C ILE A 86 -0.46 -7.34 -10.69
N GLY A 87 -0.12 -8.53 -11.20
CA GLY A 87 -0.13 -9.78 -10.42
C GLY A 87 0.84 -9.77 -9.24
N ARG A 88 2.02 -9.14 -9.38
CA ARG A 88 2.99 -8.92 -8.29
C ARG A 88 2.49 -7.89 -7.30
N THR A 89 1.85 -6.82 -7.77
CA THR A 89 1.21 -5.83 -6.91
C THR A 89 0.13 -6.48 -6.03
N CYS A 90 -0.70 -7.33 -6.63
CA CYS A 90 -1.69 -8.12 -5.90
C CYS A 90 -1.05 -9.10 -4.88
N GLU A 91 0.14 -9.63 -5.17
CA GLU A 91 0.90 -10.46 -4.22
C GLU A 91 1.37 -9.66 -3.01
N ILE A 92 1.90 -8.45 -3.22
CA ILE A 92 2.25 -7.53 -2.13
C ILE A 92 1.01 -7.19 -1.30
N ILE A 93 -0.11 -6.84 -1.94
CA ILE A 93 -1.37 -6.54 -1.25
C ILE A 93 -1.81 -7.72 -0.39
N ARG A 94 -1.72 -8.95 -0.90
CA ARG A 94 -2.04 -10.18 -0.13
C ARG A 94 -1.12 -10.40 1.07
N HIS A 95 0.14 -9.97 0.98
CA HIS A 95 1.12 -10.11 2.06
C HIS A 95 0.91 -9.09 3.20
N LEU A 96 0.27 -7.94 2.96
CA LEU A 96 0.11 -6.86 3.96
C LEU A 96 -0.29 -7.32 5.38
N PRO A 97 -1.26 -8.25 5.59
CA PRO A 97 -1.67 -8.68 6.93
C PRO A 97 -0.61 -9.46 7.71
N MET A 98 0.43 -9.96 7.03
CA MET A 98 1.55 -10.68 7.63
C MET A 98 2.74 -9.76 7.95
N MET A 99 2.65 -8.49 7.55
CA MET A 99 3.66 -7.46 7.85
C MET A 99 3.29 -6.76 9.15
N ASP A 100 4.28 -6.13 9.79
CA ASP A 100 4.01 -5.21 10.88
C ASP A 100 3.19 -4.01 10.41
N SER A 101 2.45 -3.40 11.33
CA SER A 101 1.50 -2.32 11.05
C SER A 101 2.16 -1.11 10.39
N ASP A 102 3.40 -0.77 10.79
CA ASP A 102 4.13 0.37 10.25
C ASP A 102 4.60 0.10 8.82
N SER A 103 5.21 -1.06 8.58
CA SER A 103 5.59 -1.51 7.25
C SER A 103 4.41 -1.57 6.27
N ALA A 104 3.30 -2.18 6.69
CA ALA A 104 2.10 -2.24 5.87
C ALA A 104 1.54 -0.85 5.55
N SER A 105 1.60 0.08 6.52
CA SER A 105 1.17 1.47 6.32
C SER A 105 2.00 2.20 5.26
N LEU A 106 3.32 1.97 5.23
CA LEU A 106 4.22 2.57 4.25
C LEU A 106 3.91 2.09 2.83
N ILE A 107 3.70 0.77 2.67
CA ILE A 107 3.36 0.18 1.37
C ILE A 107 2.00 0.68 0.87
N VAL A 108 0.97 0.74 1.73
CA VAL A 108 -0.35 1.24 1.32
C VAL A 108 -0.29 2.72 0.94
N LYS A 109 0.47 3.54 1.66
CA LYS A 109 0.70 4.94 1.28
C LYS A 109 1.38 5.06 -0.08
N ALA A 110 2.41 4.25 -0.34
CA ALA A 110 3.07 4.22 -1.63
C ALA A 110 2.16 3.74 -2.79
N LEU A 111 1.19 2.87 -2.50
CA LEU A 111 0.21 2.38 -3.46
C LEU A 111 -1.04 3.27 -3.59
N SER A 112 -1.17 4.33 -2.79
CA SER A 112 -2.36 5.20 -2.78
C SER A 112 -2.74 5.70 -4.17
N ASN A 113 -1.78 6.24 -4.92
CA ASN A 113 -2.01 6.69 -6.29
C ASN A 113 -2.38 5.54 -7.24
N ALA A 114 -1.82 4.34 -7.04
CA ALA A 114 -2.15 3.18 -7.87
C ALA A 114 -3.59 2.72 -7.63
N PHE A 115 -4.08 2.81 -6.39
CA PHE A 115 -5.47 2.53 -6.03
C PHE A 115 -6.46 3.48 -6.71
N HIS A 116 -6.14 4.78 -6.77
CA HIS A 116 -6.98 5.75 -7.49
C HIS A 116 -7.04 5.50 -9.01
N LEU A 117 -5.97 4.95 -9.59
CA LEU A 117 -5.88 4.70 -11.03
C LEU A 117 -6.42 3.33 -11.46
N ASN A 118 -6.54 2.36 -10.53
CA ASN A 118 -6.93 0.99 -10.87
C ASN A 118 -7.80 0.35 -9.77
N TYR A 119 -9.09 0.21 -10.08
CA TYR A 119 -10.09 -0.39 -9.20
C TYR A 119 -9.86 -1.85 -8.84
N MET A 120 -9.23 -2.64 -9.71
CA MET A 120 -8.91 -4.03 -9.41
C MET A 120 -7.99 -4.12 -8.19
N LEU A 121 -7.03 -3.22 -8.04
CA LEU A 121 -6.12 -3.19 -6.89
C LEU A 121 -6.86 -2.81 -5.60
N LEU A 122 -7.80 -1.88 -5.68
CA LEU A 122 -8.68 -1.52 -4.57
C LEU A 122 -9.57 -2.70 -4.15
N ASP A 123 -10.19 -3.39 -5.10
CA ASP A 123 -11.02 -4.56 -4.83
C ASP A 123 -10.21 -5.67 -4.16
N GLN A 124 -8.99 -5.93 -4.65
CA GLN A 124 -8.09 -6.91 -4.03
C GLN A 124 -7.70 -6.52 -2.60
N LEU A 125 -7.47 -5.22 -2.35
CA LEU A 125 -7.21 -4.72 -1.00
C LEU A 125 -8.43 -4.91 -0.10
N MET A 126 -9.62 -4.50 -0.55
CA MET A 126 -10.86 -4.65 0.22
C MET A 126 -11.18 -6.12 0.52
N LEU A 127 -11.03 -7.00 -0.47
CA LEU A 127 -11.15 -8.45 -0.27
C LEU A 127 -10.17 -8.96 0.79
N ASN A 128 -8.93 -8.46 0.79
CA ASN A 128 -7.95 -8.86 1.79
C ASN A 128 -8.29 -8.31 3.20
N LEU A 129 -8.77 -7.07 3.30
CA LEU A 129 -9.21 -6.48 4.56
C LEU A 129 -10.40 -7.25 5.16
N ARG A 130 -11.42 -7.56 4.35
CA ARG A 130 -12.59 -8.37 4.78
C ARG A 130 -12.16 -9.73 5.36
N LYS A 131 -11.16 -10.37 4.76
CA LYS A 131 -10.61 -11.65 5.25
C LYS A 131 -9.78 -11.49 6.52
N THR A 132 -9.12 -10.35 6.68
CA THR A 132 -8.16 -10.12 7.78
C THR A 132 -8.85 -9.87 9.12
N ILE A 133 -10.09 -9.39 9.11
CA ILE A 133 -10.91 -9.14 10.33
C ILE A 133 -11.13 -10.39 11.19
N TRP A 134 -10.88 -11.59 10.65
CA TRP A 134 -11.04 -12.87 11.35
C TRP A 134 -9.71 -13.55 11.72
N LYS A 135 -8.58 -12.90 11.47
CA LYS A 135 -7.23 -13.44 11.70
C LYS A 135 -6.68 -13.04 13.08
N SER A 136 -5.36 -13.17 13.26
CA SER A 136 -4.65 -12.81 14.49
C SER A 136 -4.87 -11.36 14.90
N VAL A 137 -4.57 -11.02 16.16
CA VAL A 137 -4.71 -9.66 16.68
C VAL A 137 -3.81 -8.69 15.91
N GLU A 138 -2.60 -9.11 15.54
CA GLU A 138 -1.62 -8.36 14.78
C GLU A 138 -2.13 -8.06 13.37
N ALA A 139 -2.66 -9.09 12.68
CA ALA A 139 -3.22 -8.92 11.35
C ALA A 139 -4.41 -7.95 11.36
N ARG A 140 -5.27 -8.02 12.39
CA ARG A 140 -6.41 -7.10 12.57
C ARG A 140 -5.98 -5.69 12.93
N ARG A 141 -4.90 -5.53 13.71
CA ARG A 141 -4.27 -4.23 13.99
C ARG A 141 -3.76 -3.59 12.69
N THR A 142 -3.05 -4.36 11.86
CA THR A 142 -2.59 -3.91 10.55
C THR A 142 -3.76 -3.54 9.64
N ALA A 143 -4.83 -4.34 9.61
CA ALA A 143 -6.04 -4.00 8.83
C ALA A 143 -6.70 -2.70 9.32
N ALA A 144 -6.82 -2.49 10.63
CA ALA A 144 -7.33 -1.24 11.20
C ALA A 144 -6.51 -0.03 10.75
N ARG A 145 -5.18 -0.13 10.79
CA ARG A 145 -4.27 0.92 10.32
C ARG A 145 -4.47 1.24 8.84
N ILE A 146 -4.61 0.22 8.00
CA ILE A 146 -4.84 0.37 6.55
C ILE A 146 -6.19 1.05 6.28
N MET A 147 -7.25 0.66 6.99
CA MET A 147 -8.58 1.26 6.84
C MET A 147 -8.57 2.76 7.15
N ILE A 148 -7.86 3.19 8.19
CA ILE A 148 -7.69 4.62 8.50
C ILE A 148 -6.96 5.35 7.37
N ILE A 149 -5.89 4.78 6.80
CA ILE A 149 -5.15 5.40 5.70
C ILE A 149 -6.03 5.56 4.45
N LEU A 150 -6.90 4.60 4.18
CA LEU A 150 -7.84 4.70 3.06
C LEU A 150 -8.85 5.83 3.30
N LEU A 151 -9.41 5.93 4.52
CA LEU A 151 -10.35 6.99 4.88
C LEU A 151 -9.70 8.39 4.86
N SER A 152 -8.43 8.51 5.28
CA SER A 152 -7.72 9.80 5.26
C SER A 152 -7.39 10.27 3.85
N ASN A 153 -7.22 9.35 2.91
CA ASN A 153 -6.88 9.65 1.52
C ASN A 153 -8.12 9.77 0.62
N SER A 154 -9.26 9.23 1.04
CA SER A 154 -10.51 9.35 0.28
C SER A 154 -11.10 10.75 0.41
N LYS A 155 -11.33 11.40 -0.73
CA LYS A 155 -12.13 12.62 -0.78
C LYS A 155 -13.55 12.20 -1.11
N VAL A 156 -14.37 12.01 -0.08
CA VAL A 156 -15.82 11.94 -0.30
C VAL A 156 -16.25 13.33 -0.75
N VAL A 157 -16.80 13.44 -1.96
CA VAL A 157 -17.38 14.69 -2.47
C VAL A 157 -18.66 14.94 -1.67
N GLY A 158 -18.50 15.51 -0.47
CA GLY A 158 -19.58 15.85 0.46
C GLY A 158 -20.21 17.22 0.21
N ASP A 159 -19.80 17.94 -0.83
CA ASP A 159 -20.35 19.27 -1.15
C ASP A 159 -21.64 19.20 -1.99
N ILE A 160 -22.12 18.00 -2.35
CA ILE A 160 -23.43 17.86 -3.00
C ILE A 160 -24.47 17.68 -1.88
N PRO A 161 -25.42 18.61 -1.72
CA PRO A 161 -26.46 18.50 -0.70
C PRO A 161 -27.23 17.18 -0.86
N PHE A 162 -27.53 16.52 0.27
CA PHE A 162 -28.23 15.23 0.37
C PHE A 162 -29.51 15.13 -0.50
N SER A 163 -30.12 16.27 -0.84
CA SER A 163 -31.32 16.36 -1.67
C SER A 163 -31.10 16.10 -3.17
N GLN A 164 -29.86 16.13 -3.68
CA GLN A 164 -29.57 15.90 -5.12
C GLN A 164 -29.01 14.49 -5.42
N TYR A 165 -28.53 13.78 -4.40
CA TYR A 165 -27.91 12.45 -4.55
C TYR A 165 -28.90 11.40 -5.09
N SER A 166 -30.17 11.49 -4.69
CA SER A 166 -31.23 10.56 -5.14
C SER A 166 -31.63 10.74 -6.61
N GLU A 167 -31.36 11.89 -7.22
CA GLU A 167 -31.63 12.11 -8.66
C GLU A 167 -30.46 11.66 -9.54
N SER A 168 -29.21 11.83 -9.09
CA SER A 168 -28.02 11.37 -9.82
C SER A 168 -27.91 9.84 -9.88
N GLN A 169 -28.37 9.13 -8.85
CA GLN A 169 -28.26 7.67 -8.78
C GLN A 169 -29.24 6.95 -9.73
N ARG A 170 -30.31 7.62 -10.20
CA ARG A 170 -31.28 7.06 -11.16
C ARG A 170 -30.81 7.11 -12.63
N MET A 171 -29.72 7.80 -12.94
CA MET A 171 -29.25 7.98 -14.32
C MET A 171 -28.10 7.04 -14.73
N GLN A 172 -27.55 6.23 -13.81
CA GLN A 172 -26.38 5.37 -14.08
C GLN A 172 -26.70 3.93 -14.53
N ASP A 173 -27.96 3.52 -14.65
CA ASP A 173 -28.35 2.18 -15.10
C ASP A 173 -28.34 1.98 -16.64
N SER A 174 -27.58 2.79 -17.37
CA SER A 174 -27.40 2.62 -18.82
C SER A 174 -25.94 2.41 -19.20
N GLN A 175 -25.67 1.16 -19.60
CA GLN A 175 -24.61 0.68 -20.49
C GLN A 175 -23.40 1.60 -20.74
N GLY A 176 -22.23 1.12 -20.30
CA GLY A 176 -20.94 1.34 -20.95
C GLY A 176 -20.56 2.80 -21.21
N GLN A 177 -20.02 3.49 -20.21
CA GLN A 177 -19.35 4.77 -20.43
C GLN A 177 -17.91 4.74 -19.94
N VAL A 178 -17.02 4.93 -20.92
CA VAL A 178 -15.63 5.33 -20.77
C VAL A 178 -15.60 6.56 -19.86
N LEU A 179 -14.99 6.39 -18.67
CA LEU A 179 -14.73 7.48 -17.74
C LEU A 179 -13.99 8.60 -18.48
N SER A 180 -14.69 9.69 -18.74
CA SER A 180 -14.12 10.91 -19.28
C SER A 180 -13.08 11.42 -18.27
N LEU A 181 -11.86 11.72 -18.71
CA LEU A 181 -10.81 12.33 -17.88
C LEU A 181 -11.39 13.58 -17.17
N GLY A 182 -11.76 13.46 -15.89
CA GLY A 182 -12.22 14.60 -15.10
C GLY A 182 -13.30 14.31 -14.06
N GLN A 183 -14.06 13.21 -14.17
CA GLN A 183 -15.02 12.87 -13.11
C GLN A 183 -14.33 12.02 -12.05
N ILE A 184 -14.20 12.59 -10.83
CA ILE A 184 -13.78 11.83 -9.66
C ILE A 184 -14.89 10.82 -9.38
N PRO A 185 -14.62 9.52 -9.50
CA PRO A 185 -15.62 8.49 -9.26
C PRO A 185 -16.11 8.54 -7.82
N ASP A 186 -17.41 8.31 -7.62
CA ASP A 186 -18.04 8.37 -6.30
C ASP A 186 -17.38 7.37 -5.34
N GLN A 187 -16.60 7.88 -4.38
CA GLN A 187 -15.91 7.08 -3.38
C GLN A 187 -16.80 6.76 -2.17
N GLN A 188 -18.04 7.27 -2.13
CA GLN A 188 -18.99 7.05 -1.04
C GLN A 188 -19.26 5.56 -0.73
N PRO A 189 -19.53 4.66 -1.71
CA PRO A 189 -19.75 3.24 -1.41
C PRO A 189 -18.52 2.58 -0.77
N LEU A 190 -17.32 2.91 -1.26
CA LEU A 190 -16.06 2.41 -0.69
C LEU A 190 -15.88 2.90 0.76
N CYS A 191 -16.11 4.19 1.02
CA CYS A 191 -15.99 4.77 2.35
C CYS A 191 -17.00 4.16 3.34
N MET A 192 -18.25 3.97 2.92
CA MET A 192 -19.29 3.32 3.73
C MET A 192 -18.92 1.87 4.06
N GLU A 193 -18.31 1.16 3.13
CA GLU A 193 -17.83 -0.18 3.38
C GLU A 193 -16.69 -0.19 4.40
N ILE A 194 -15.68 0.67 4.22
CA ILE A 194 -14.54 0.78 5.16
C ILE A 194 -15.04 1.18 6.55
N LEU A 195 -16.01 2.09 6.67
CA LEU A 195 -16.63 2.46 7.95
C LEU A 195 -17.35 1.26 8.59
N THR A 196 -18.03 0.44 7.80
CA THR A 196 -18.70 -0.78 8.29
C THR A 196 -17.69 -1.79 8.84
N LEU A 197 -16.56 -1.97 8.17
CA LEU A 197 -15.46 -2.82 8.65
C LEU A 197 -14.81 -2.23 9.91
N THR A 198 -14.59 -0.93 9.94
CA THR A 198 -14.03 -0.20 11.09
C THR A 198 -14.92 -0.30 12.33
N LYS A 199 -16.24 -0.17 12.16
CA LYS A 199 -17.24 -0.37 13.22
C LYS A 199 -17.10 -1.74 13.89
N ARG A 200 -16.81 -2.80 13.12
CA ARG A 200 -16.57 -4.13 13.67
C ARG A 200 -15.29 -4.20 14.50
N CYS A 201 -14.25 -3.45 14.12
CA CYS A 201 -12.98 -3.39 14.84
C CYS A 201 -13.08 -2.65 16.18
N PHE A 202 -14.03 -1.73 16.37
CA PHE A 202 -14.27 -1.08 17.67
C PHE A 202 -14.72 -2.04 18.78
N ASN A 203 -15.38 -3.14 18.41
CA ASN A 203 -15.82 -4.15 19.37
C ASN A 203 -14.75 -5.22 19.66
N GLN A 204 -13.52 -5.04 19.17
CA GLN A 204 -12.42 -6.00 19.31
C GLN A 204 -11.47 -5.61 20.46
N GLN A 205 -10.32 -6.31 20.53
CA GLN A 205 -9.31 -6.14 21.57
C GLN A 205 -8.79 -4.69 21.68
N CYS A 206 -8.28 -4.33 22.86
CA CYS A 206 -7.85 -2.97 23.20
C CYS A 206 -6.79 -2.42 22.24
N GLU A 207 -5.88 -3.27 21.79
CA GLU A 207 -4.78 -2.94 20.89
C GLU A 207 -5.28 -2.45 19.53
N ILE A 208 -6.39 -3.03 19.06
CA ILE A 208 -7.01 -2.66 17.79
C ILE A 208 -7.76 -1.33 17.95
N ARG A 209 -8.48 -1.16 19.07
CA ARG A 209 -9.13 0.11 19.41
C ARG A 209 -8.14 1.26 19.52
N LYS A 210 -6.98 1.03 20.14
CA LYS A 210 -5.91 2.02 20.26
C LYS A 210 -5.45 2.52 18.90
N GLU A 211 -5.23 1.63 17.92
CA GLU A 211 -4.88 2.05 16.55
C GLU A 211 -5.99 2.89 15.89
N LEU A 212 -7.25 2.50 16.08
CA LEU A 212 -8.38 3.26 15.53
C LEU A 212 -8.47 4.67 16.13
N TYR A 213 -8.35 4.80 17.46
CA TYR A 213 -8.40 6.10 18.12
C TYR A 213 -7.23 7.01 17.71
N LEU A 214 -6.02 6.45 17.61
CA LEU A 214 -4.85 7.19 17.11
C LEU A 214 -4.99 7.61 15.65
N GLY A 215 -5.76 6.85 14.87
CA GLY A 215 -6.00 7.08 13.46
C GLY A 215 -7.07 8.13 13.17
N ILE A 216 -8.20 8.08 13.88
CA ILE A 216 -9.34 8.99 13.68
C ILE A 216 -9.04 10.41 14.20
N ALA A 217 -8.14 10.53 15.17
CA ALA A 217 -7.71 11.82 15.69
C ALA A 217 -6.76 12.59 14.75
N LYS A 218 -6.34 11.99 13.63
CA LYS A 218 -5.47 12.60 12.62
C LYS A 218 -6.25 13.01 11.39
#